data_AF-A0A3M1CZ21-F1
#
_entry.id   AF-A0A3M1CZ21-F1
#
_cell.length_a   1.000
_cell.length_b   1.000
_cell.length_c   1.000
_cell.angle_alpha   90.00
_cell.angle_beta   90.00
_cell.angle_gamma   90.00
#
_symmetry.space_group_name_H-M   'P 1'
#
loop_
_entity.id
_entity.type
_entity.pdbx_description
1 polymer ?
#
loop_
_entity_poly.entity_id
_entity_poly.type
_entity_poly.pdbx_seq_one_letter_code
_entity_poly.pdbx_strand_id
1 'polypeptide(L)'
;NAFLRQTFGIDSVYYTGFGYYAVNGMPSEDTLLGFVRALPVADSIPAVTYDTTRYPFTSRLLDFWPPDSPPSVAMFKTDSAATTTHLFHSRLSPPPPIEGSTVGLMHPNATANCYAFGFHLWYMNPQEARALIEWLLPPQPSCCEGNAGNVDGSANETPDVADLAVLIDHLFISMNPLPCPEEGNIDGDPDGTVGLLDVTALIDYLFFSHTTPAPCR
;
A
#
# COMPACT_ATOMS: atom_id res chain seq x y z
N ASN A 1 -7.04 -34.41 -10.93
CA ASN A 1 -6.07 -35.38 -10.39
C ASN A 1 -6.14 -35.31 -8.86
N ALA A 2 -6.53 -36.39 -8.18
CA ALA A 2 -6.73 -36.39 -6.72
C ALA A 2 -5.44 -36.05 -5.95
N PHE A 3 -4.28 -36.49 -6.43
CA PHE A 3 -2.98 -36.19 -5.83
C PHE A 3 -2.68 -34.68 -5.84
N LEU A 4 -2.91 -33.99 -6.95
CA LEU A 4 -2.67 -32.54 -7.03
C LEU A 4 -3.59 -31.72 -6.10
N ARG A 5 -4.88 -32.09 -6.02
CA ARG A 5 -5.84 -31.47 -5.08
C ARG A 5 -5.43 -31.69 -3.62
N GLN A 6 -4.98 -32.90 -3.27
CA GLN A 6 -4.66 -33.26 -1.88
C GLN A 6 -3.30 -32.73 -1.42
N THR A 7 -2.31 -32.67 -2.32
CA THR A 7 -0.93 -32.31 -1.97
C THR A 7 -0.67 -30.82 -2.08
N PHE A 8 -1.32 -30.13 -3.03
CA PHE A 8 -1.10 -28.70 -3.23
C PHE A 8 -2.31 -27.85 -2.83
N GLY A 9 -3.50 -28.43 -2.62
CA GLY A 9 -4.73 -27.66 -2.40
C GLY A 9 -5.09 -26.78 -3.60
N ILE A 10 -4.49 -27.04 -4.77
CA ILE A 10 -4.62 -26.19 -5.96
C ILE A 10 -5.75 -26.74 -6.81
N ASP A 11 -6.81 -25.96 -6.88
CA ASP A 11 -7.73 -25.96 -8.00
C ASP A 11 -7.98 -24.49 -8.34
N SER A 12 -6.98 -23.91 -9.00
CA SER A 12 -7.02 -22.54 -9.47
C SER A 12 -7.60 -22.52 -10.87
N VAL A 13 -8.45 -21.56 -11.16
CA VAL A 13 -8.96 -21.26 -12.51
C VAL A 13 -7.80 -20.96 -13.49
N TYR A 14 -6.61 -20.62 -12.98
CA TYR A 14 -5.39 -20.46 -13.77
C TYR A 14 -4.64 -21.79 -14.06
N TYR A 15 -4.84 -22.85 -13.28
CA TYR A 15 -4.17 -24.15 -13.47
C TYR A 15 -5.12 -25.25 -13.97
N THR A 16 -6.32 -25.35 -13.39
CA THR A 16 -7.48 -25.99 -14.01
C THR A 16 -8.06 -24.95 -14.97
N GLY A 17 -7.42 -24.80 -16.14
CA GLY A 17 -7.72 -23.71 -17.06
C GLY A 17 -9.22 -23.57 -17.35
N PHE A 18 -9.69 -22.34 -17.60
CA PHE A 18 -11.08 -21.99 -17.91
C PHE A 18 -11.81 -23.00 -18.84
N GLY A 19 -11.08 -23.61 -19.78
CA GLY A 19 -11.61 -24.64 -20.68
C GLY A 19 -12.13 -25.89 -19.99
N TYR A 20 -11.55 -26.31 -18.86
CA TYR A 20 -12.03 -27.47 -18.11
C TYR A 20 -13.42 -27.21 -17.50
N TYR A 21 -13.60 -26.06 -16.86
CA TYR A 21 -14.87 -25.66 -16.27
C TYR A 21 -15.96 -25.38 -17.31
N ALA A 22 -15.58 -24.79 -18.44
CA ALA A 22 -16.50 -24.57 -19.57
C ALA A 22 -17.03 -25.88 -20.18
N VAL A 23 -16.29 -26.98 -20.08
CA VAL A 23 -16.64 -28.28 -20.69
C VAL A 23 -17.33 -29.23 -19.71
N ASN A 24 -16.94 -29.21 -18.43
CA ASN A 24 -17.39 -30.23 -17.46
C ASN A 24 -18.48 -29.74 -16.51
N GLY A 25 -18.79 -28.44 -16.53
CA GLY A 25 -19.83 -27.87 -15.69
C GLY A 25 -19.44 -27.73 -14.22
N MET A 26 -20.12 -26.78 -13.58
CA MET A 26 -20.20 -26.49 -12.15
C MET A 26 -20.12 -27.73 -11.22
N PRO A 27 -19.65 -27.55 -9.97
CA PRO A 27 -19.97 -26.40 -9.11
C PRO A 27 -18.93 -25.29 -9.05
N SER A 28 -19.41 -24.04 -8.95
CA SER A 28 -18.65 -22.84 -8.58
C SER A 28 -18.33 -22.88 -7.09
N GLU A 29 -17.50 -23.83 -6.69
CA GLU A 29 -17.02 -23.99 -5.32
C GLU A 29 -15.65 -23.33 -5.18
N ASP A 30 -15.43 -22.66 -4.06
CA ASP A 30 -14.09 -22.21 -3.68
C ASP A 30 -13.27 -23.42 -3.24
N THR A 31 -12.49 -23.93 -4.17
CA THR A 31 -11.56 -25.04 -3.97
C THR A 31 -10.19 -24.60 -3.47
N LEU A 32 -9.98 -23.30 -3.24
CA LEU A 32 -8.74 -22.67 -2.80
C LEU A 32 -8.83 -22.22 -1.34
N LEU A 33 -9.57 -22.98 -0.55
CA LEU A 33 -9.48 -22.99 0.91
C LEU A 33 -9.98 -21.70 1.57
N GLY A 34 -10.79 -20.88 0.87
CA GLY A 34 -11.64 -19.91 1.54
C GLY A 34 -10.95 -18.63 2.01
N PHE A 35 -9.88 -18.17 1.36
CA PHE A 35 -9.21 -16.93 1.80
C PHE A 35 -10.19 -15.76 1.87
N VAL A 36 -10.27 -15.11 3.03
CA VAL A 36 -11.07 -13.88 3.22
C VAL A 36 -10.31 -12.76 3.87
N ARG A 37 -9.16 -13.04 4.48
CA ARG A 37 -8.41 -12.00 5.20
C ARG A 37 -6.92 -12.35 5.31
N ALA A 38 -6.09 -11.33 5.19
CA ALA A 38 -4.70 -11.34 5.59
C ALA A 38 -4.62 -10.77 7.01
N LEU A 39 -4.37 -11.64 7.99
CA LEU A 39 -4.27 -11.25 9.40
C LEU A 39 -2.86 -10.77 9.73
N PRO A 40 -2.69 -9.60 10.34
CA PRO A 40 -1.37 -9.10 10.72
C PRO A 40 -0.81 -9.91 11.90
N VAL A 41 0.52 -10.05 11.95
CA VAL A 41 1.20 -10.68 13.10
C VAL A 41 1.49 -9.71 14.26
N ALA A 42 1.29 -8.41 14.05
CA ALA A 42 1.50 -7.36 15.04
C ALA A 42 0.48 -6.23 14.86
N ASP A 43 0.10 -5.57 15.96
CA ASP A 43 -0.94 -4.53 15.97
C ASP A 43 -0.58 -3.28 15.14
N SER A 44 0.72 -3.05 14.88
CA SER A 44 1.20 -1.97 14.03
C SER A 44 1.03 -2.22 12.53
N ILE A 45 0.65 -3.45 12.14
CA ILE A 45 0.48 -3.86 10.74
C ILE A 45 -1.02 -3.87 10.41
N PRO A 46 -1.48 -3.17 9.36
CA PRO A 46 -2.88 -3.19 8.97
C PRO A 46 -3.35 -4.59 8.55
N ALA A 47 -4.51 -5.01 9.04
CA ALA A 47 -5.20 -6.17 8.46
C ALA A 47 -5.82 -5.80 7.11
N VAL A 48 -5.89 -6.76 6.18
CA VAL A 48 -6.51 -6.52 4.87
C VAL A 48 -7.50 -7.63 4.55
N THR A 49 -8.74 -7.26 4.28
CA THR A 49 -9.88 -8.15 4.08
C THR A 49 -10.30 -8.15 2.63
N TYR A 50 -10.68 -9.32 2.11
CA TYR A 50 -11.25 -9.45 0.78
C TYR A 50 -12.57 -8.68 0.67
N ASP A 51 -12.71 -7.88 -0.38
CA ASP A 51 -13.92 -7.11 -0.63
C ASP A 51 -14.93 -7.96 -1.41
N THR A 52 -15.93 -8.49 -0.70
CA THR A 52 -17.01 -9.28 -1.32
C THR A 52 -18.00 -8.43 -2.12
N THR A 53 -18.00 -7.11 -1.93
CA THR A 53 -18.92 -6.18 -2.61
C THR A 53 -18.36 -5.68 -3.93
N ARG A 54 -17.04 -5.64 -4.04
CA ARG A 54 -16.32 -5.21 -5.22
C ARG A 54 -15.72 -6.45 -5.86
N TYR A 55 -16.35 -6.93 -6.92
CA TYR A 55 -15.82 -8.03 -7.70
C TYR A 55 -15.05 -7.45 -8.89
N PRO A 56 -13.71 -7.37 -8.81
CA PRO A 56 -12.97 -6.76 -9.89
C PRO A 56 -12.70 -7.74 -11.03
N PHE A 57 -13.03 -9.02 -10.87
CA PHE A 57 -13.03 -9.96 -11.98
C PHE A 57 -14.30 -9.76 -12.82
N THR A 58 -14.23 -10.03 -14.12
CA THR A 58 -15.37 -9.77 -15.03
C THR A 58 -16.55 -10.68 -14.75
N SER A 59 -17.75 -10.36 -15.27
CA SER A 59 -18.94 -11.22 -15.21
C SER A 59 -18.68 -12.67 -15.62
N ARG A 60 -17.76 -12.88 -16.59
CA ARG A 60 -17.34 -14.21 -17.06
C ARG A 60 -16.71 -15.08 -15.95
N LEU A 61 -16.06 -14.51 -14.94
CA LEU A 61 -15.47 -15.33 -13.87
C LEU A 61 -16.54 -15.82 -12.88
N LEU A 62 -17.64 -15.08 -12.70
CA LEU A 62 -18.76 -15.50 -11.84
C LEU A 62 -19.48 -16.75 -12.34
N ASP A 63 -19.38 -17.04 -13.64
CA ASP A 63 -19.90 -18.28 -14.21
C ASP A 63 -19.14 -19.52 -13.69
N PHE A 64 -17.94 -19.33 -13.10
CA PHE A 64 -17.03 -20.41 -12.73
C PHE A 64 -16.49 -20.35 -11.30
N TRP A 65 -16.50 -19.19 -10.64
CA TRP A 65 -15.93 -18.97 -9.31
C TRP A 65 -16.88 -18.18 -8.41
N PRO A 66 -17.03 -18.55 -7.12
CA PRO A 66 -17.93 -17.84 -6.23
C PRO A 66 -17.40 -16.43 -5.89
N PRO A 67 -18.28 -15.44 -5.69
CA PRO A 67 -17.87 -14.06 -5.44
C PRO A 67 -17.30 -13.82 -4.04
N ASP A 68 -17.41 -14.78 -3.13
CA ASP A 68 -17.10 -14.63 -1.70
C ASP A 68 -15.64 -14.92 -1.34
N SER A 69 -14.78 -15.18 -2.33
CA SER A 69 -13.33 -15.31 -2.16
C SER A 69 -12.55 -15.01 -3.45
N PRO A 70 -11.26 -14.66 -3.36
CA PRO A 70 -10.41 -14.48 -4.53
C PRO A 70 -9.94 -15.83 -5.11
N PRO A 71 -9.78 -15.93 -6.44
CA PRO A 71 -9.42 -17.17 -7.15
C PRO A 71 -7.92 -17.55 -7.06
N SER A 72 -7.10 -16.79 -6.32
CA SER A 72 -5.70 -17.13 -6.07
C SER A 72 -5.12 -16.28 -4.95
N VAL A 73 -4.56 -16.96 -3.94
CA VAL A 73 -3.66 -16.38 -2.95
C VAL A 73 -2.43 -17.28 -2.85
N ALA A 74 -1.25 -16.71 -3.09
CA ALA A 74 0.00 -17.43 -2.88
C ALA A 74 0.35 -17.45 -1.39
N MET A 75 1.01 -18.53 -0.98
CA MET A 75 1.59 -18.66 0.35
C MET A 75 3.09 -18.75 0.21
N PHE A 76 3.81 -18.18 1.16
CA PHE A 76 5.26 -18.14 1.13
C PHE A 76 5.86 -19.07 2.18
N LYS A 77 6.98 -19.68 1.83
CA LYS A 77 7.88 -20.31 2.79
C LYS A 77 9.00 -19.32 3.10
N THR A 78 9.08 -18.88 4.35
CA THR A 78 10.13 -17.95 4.78
C THR A 78 11.41 -18.71 5.11
N ASP A 79 12.55 -18.06 4.88
CA ASP A 79 13.84 -18.47 5.44
C ASP A 79 14.11 -17.67 6.74
N SER A 80 15.35 -17.69 7.25
CA SER A 80 15.73 -16.95 8.45
C SER A 80 15.93 -15.44 8.23
N ALA A 81 15.94 -14.96 6.99
CA ALA A 81 16.17 -13.57 6.66
C ALA A 81 14.86 -12.80 6.46
N ALA A 82 13.78 -13.47 6.05
CA ALA A 82 12.45 -12.89 5.93
C ALA A 82 11.64 -12.95 7.24
N THR A 83 10.89 -11.89 7.52
CA THR A 83 9.92 -11.84 8.63
C THR A 83 8.50 -11.88 8.08
N THR A 84 7.66 -12.76 8.62
CA THR A 84 6.23 -12.79 8.30
C THR A 84 5.54 -11.50 8.75
N THR A 85 4.69 -10.94 7.91
CA THR A 85 3.86 -9.76 8.22
C THR A 85 2.38 -10.13 8.29
N HIS A 86 1.92 -11.04 7.43
CA HIS A 86 0.52 -11.45 7.35
C HIS A 86 0.34 -12.95 7.23
N LEU A 87 -0.74 -13.44 7.84
CA LEU A 87 -1.16 -14.84 7.89
C LEU A 87 -2.47 -15.04 7.12
N PHE A 88 -2.58 -16.21 6.48
CA PHE A 88 -3.78 -16.67 5.79
C PHE A 88 -4.92 -16.86 6.78
N HIS A 89 -6.09 -16.31 6.47
CA HIS A 89 -7.32 -16.59 7.20
C HIS A 89 -8.44 -17.05 6.27
N SER A 90 -8.98 -18.24 6.58
CA SER A 90 -10.07 -18.90 5.88
C SER A 90 -11.43 -18.57 6.48
N ARG A 91 -12.45 -18.50 5.62
CA ARG A 91 -13.87 -18.53 6.03
C ARG A 91 -14.37 -19.93 6.40
N LEU A 92 -13.64 -20.99 6.06
CA LEU A 92 -14.10 -22.37 6.23
C LEU A 92 -14.13 -22.76 7.71
N SER A 93 -15.13 -23.56 8.09
CA SER A 93 -15.25 -24.14 9.42
C SER A 93 -15.48 -25.65 9.30
N PRO A 94 -14.53 -26.50 9.77
CA PRO A 94 -13.27 -26.13 10.41
C PRO A 94 -12.27 -25.46 9.44
N PRO A 95 -11.30 -24.67 9.95
CA PRO A 95 -10.27 -24.07 9.11
C PRO A 95 -9.43 -25.12 8.36
N PRO A 96 -8.94 -24.80 7.16
CA PRO A 96 -8.10 -25.71 6.38
C PRO A 96 -6.71 -25.87 7.04
N PRO A 97 -5.94 -26.93 6.71
CA PRO A 97 -4.60 -27.14 7.26
C PRO A 97 -3.60 -26.01 7.01
N ILE A 98 -3.88 -25.13 6.04
CA ILE A 98 -3.04 -23.98 5.69
C ILE A 98 -3.42 -22.70 6.45
N GLU A 99 -4.45 -22.73 7.30
CA GLU A 99 -4.79 -21.61 8.18
C GLU A 99 -3.55 -21.14 8.94
N GLY A 100 -3.31 -19.83 8.97
CA GLY A 100 -2.12 -19.28 9.60
C GLY A 100 -0.83 -19.39 8.78
N SER A 101 -0.87 -19.83 7.52
CA SER A 101 0.30 -19.82 6.63
C SER A 101 0.68 -18.39 6.23
N THR A 102 1.96 -18.13 5.98
CA THR A 102 2.45 -16.81 5.57
C THR A 102 1.91 -16.40 4.20
N VAL A 103 1.23 -15.25 4.14
CA VAL A 103 0.75 -14.61 2.90
C VAL A 103 1.31 -13.20 2.70
N GLY A 104 2.02 -12.68 3.70
CA GLY A 104 2.79 -11.44 3.59
C GLY A 104 4.12 -11.60 4.30
N LEU A 105 5.20 -11.14 3.68
CA LEU A 105 6.53 -11.13 4.29
C LEU A 105 7.27 -9.83 3.99
N MET A 106 8.25 -9.54 4.85
CA MET A 106 9.21 -8.45 4.70
C MET A 106 10.61 -9.05 4.73
N HIS A 107 11.43 -8.70 3.75
CA HIS A 107 12.85 -9.03 3.73
C HIS A 107 13.66 -7.73 3.83
N PRO A 108 14.47 -7.54 4.88
CA PRO A 108 15.30 -6.35 5.01
C PRO A 108 16.41 -6.39 3.96
N ASN A 109 16.74 -5.24 3.37
CA ASN A 109 17.91 -5.06 2.51
C ASN A 109 18.70 -3.83 3.00
N ALA A 110 19.94 -3.68 2.55
CA ALA A 110 20.85 -2.62 2.97
C ALA A 110 20.29 -1.20 2.74
N THR A 111 19.39 -1.02 1.77
CA THR A 111 18.85 0.29 1.37
C THR A 111 17.35 0.42 1.53
N ALA A 112 16.60 -0.69 1.64
CA ALA A 112 15.14 -0.68 1.75
C ALA A 112 14.61 -2.04 2.24
N ASN A 113 13.42 -2.05 2.82
CA ASN A 113 12.69 -3.28 3.08
C ASN A 113 11.93 -3.70 1.80
N CYS A 114 12.03 -4.97 1.43
CA CYS A 114 11.27 -5.55 0.34
C CYS A 114 10.06 -6.30 0.90
N TYR A 115 8.87 -6.01 0.40
CA TYR A 115 7.64 -6.67 0.85
C TYR A 115 7.07 -7.53 -0.27
N ALA A 116 6.62 -8.73 0.07
CA ALA A 116 5.91 -9.62 -0.84
C ALA A 116 4.57 -10.03 -0.23
N PHE A 117 3.51 -9.91 -1.04
CA PHE A 117 2.16 -10.31 -0.69
C PHE A 117 1.66 -11.34 -1.67
N GLY A 118 1.09 -12.42 -1.15
CA GLY A 118 0.51 -13.50 -1.95
C GLY A 118 -0.89 -13.17 -2.43
N PHE A 119 -1.45 -12.07 -1.95
CA PHE A 119 -2.72 -11.53 -2.37
C PHE A 119 -2.53 -10.21 -3.13
N HIS A 120 -3.54 -9.82 -3.89
CA HIS A 120 -3.53 -8.55 -4.60
C HIS A 120 -4.49 -7.53 -3.99
N LEU A 121 -4.07 -6.26 -3.94
CA LEU A 121 -4.84 -5.18 -3.33
C LEU A 121 -6.11 -4.79 -4.08
N TRP A 122 -6.20 -5.07 -5.39
CA TRP A 122 -7.33 -4.63 -6.23
C TRP A 122 -8.65 -5.38 -5.95
N TYR A 123 -8.58 -6.52 -5.25
CA TYR A 123 -9.76 -7.25 -4.75
C TYR A 123 -9.92 -7.17 -3.22
N MET A 124 -9.13 -6.32 -2.55
CA MET A 124 -9.24 -6.09 -1.11
C MET A 124 -10.10 -4.87 -0.82
N ASN A 125 -10.55 -4.77 0.44
CA ASN A 125 -11.22 -3.59 0.95
C ASN A 125 -10.35 -2.35 0.65
N PRO A 126 -10.87 -1.33 -0.05
CA PRO A 126 -10.06 -0.20 -0.50
C PRO A 126 -9.43 0.62 0.64
N GLN A 127 -10.14 0.78 1.75
CA GLN A 127 -9.66 1.53 2.91
C GLN A 127 -8.52 0.79 3.61
N GLU A 128 -8.68 -0.51 3.82
CA GLU A 128 -7.65 -1.36 4.43
C GLU A 128 -6.43 -1.53 3.51
N ALA A 129 -6.65 -1.68 2.20
CA ALA A 129 -5.57 -1.72 1.22
C ALA A 129 -4.77 -0.40 1.20
N ARG A 130 -5.46 0.74 1.35
CA ARG A 130 -4.79 2.04 1.46
C ARG A 130 -3.97 2.13 2.75
N ALA A 131 -4.52 1.73 3.89
CA ALA A 131 -3.78 1.68 5.14
C ALA A 131 -2.52 0.81 5.04
N LEU A 132 -2.59 -0.33 4.36
CA LEU A 132 -1.42 -1.18 4.09
C LEU A 132 -0.37 -0.45 3.24
N ILE A 133 -0.77 0.28 2.20
CA ILE A 133 0.17 1.08 1.38
C ILE A 133 0.82 2.16 2.22
N GLU A 134 0.06 2.87 3.04
CA GLU A 134 0.58 3.91 3.94
C GLU A 134 1.57 3.34 4.95
N TRP A 135 1.33 2.12 5.46
CA TRP A 135 2.27 1.42 6.34
C TRP A 135 3.55 0.94 5.64
N LEU A 136 3.47 0.60 4.35
CA LEU A 136 4.62 0.15 3.55
C LEU A 136 5.57 1.30 3.20
N LEU A 137 4.99 2.47 2.98
CA LEU A 137 5.75 3.67 2.67
C LEU A 137 6.35 4.22 3.97
N PRO A 138 7.54 4.84 3.90
CA PRO A 138 8.00 5.63 5.04
C PRO A 138 6.90 6.62 5.41
N PRO A 139 6.67 6.88 6.71
CA PRO A 139 5.74 7.92 7.12
C PRO A 139 6.10 9.16 6.32
N GLN A 140 5.16 9.64 5.51
CA GLN A 140 5.28 11.00 5.03
C GLN A 140 5.38 11.85 6.30
N PRO A 141 6.36 12.78 6.38
CA PRO A 141 6.35 13.75 7.47
C PRO A 141 4.93 14.29 7.57
N SER A 142 4.41 14.38 8.79
CA SER A 142 3.13 15.02 9.06
C SER A 142 3.20 16.39 8.42
N CYS A 143 2.61 16.50 7.24
CA CYS A 143 2.62 17.71 6.47
C CYS A 143 2.06 18.83 7.33
N CYS A 144 2.76 19.96 7.39
CA CYS A 144 2.16 21.20 7.82
C CYS A 144 1.80 21.28 9.30
N GLU A 145 2.80 21.01 10.14
CA GLU A 145 2.72 21.26 11.58
C GLU A 145 3.03 22.72 11.93
N GLY A 146 2.09 23.61 11.62
CA GLY A 146 2.14 25.02 12.03
C GLY A 146 2.31 25.98 10.86
N ASN A 147 3.55 26.34 10.54
CA ASN A 147 3.87 27.30 9.48
C ASN A 147 4.65 26.61 8.37
N ALA A 148 4.48 27.09 7.14
CA ALA A 148 5.13 26.54 5.96
C ALA A 148 6.65 26.74 6.00
N GLY A 149 7.36 26.05 5.11
CA GLY A 149 8.77 26.24 4.85
C GLY A 149 9.65 25.02 5.14
N ASN A 150 9.12 23.97 5.78
CA ASN A 150 9.81 22.68 5.91
C ASN A 150 9.60 21.83 4.63
N VAL A 151 10.02 22.40 3.49
CA VAL A 151 9.80 21.87 2.14
C VAL A 151 10.44 20.50 1.93
N ASP A 152 11.55 20.21 2.62
CA ASP A 152 12.24 18.92 2.55
C ASP A 152 11.65 17.84 3.48
N GLY A 153 10.71 18.22 4.35
CA GLY A 153 10.03 17.32 5.28
C GLY A 153 10.93 16.84 6.43
N SER A 154 11.91 17.64 6.84
CA SER A 154 12.80 17.30 7.93
C SER A 154 12.05 17.18 9.27
N ALA A 155 12.45 16.22 10.11
CA ALA A 155 11.75 15.89 11.35
C ALA A 155 11.84 16.98 12.46
N ASN A 156 12.60 18.06 12.24
CA ASN A 156 12.71 19.17 13.18
C ASN A 156 11.65 20.27 12.95
N GLU A 157 10.86 20.17 11.87
CA GLU A 157 9.82 21.13 11.46
C GLU A 157 10.34 22.58 11.43
N THR A 158 11.60 22.78 11.04
CA THR A 158 12.25 24.09 11.06
C THR A 158 12.84 24.40 9.68
N PRO A 159 12.37 25.46 9.00
CA PRO A 159 12.89 25.82 7.69
C PRO A 159 14.38 26.18 7.76
N ASP A 160 15.18 25.59 6.89
CA ASP A 160 16.61 25.84 6.72
C ASP A 160 17.04 25.91 5.23
N VAL A 161 18.35 25.86 4.97
CA VAL A 161 18.91 26.00 3.61
C VAL A 161 18.64 24.78 2.73
N ALA A 162 18.42 23.60 3.32
CA ALA A 162 18.02 22.39 2.60
C ALA A 162 16.63 22.56 1.99
N ASP A 163 15.69 23.17 2.71
CA ASP A 163 14.35 23.49 2.18
C ASP A 163 14.42 24.40 0.95
N LEU A 164 15.28 25.43 1.01
CA LEU A 164 15.50 26.31 -0.12
C LEU A 164 16.06 25.55 -1.33
N ALA A 165 16.96 24.59 -1.11
CA ALA A 165 17.50 23.76 -2.18
C ALA A 165 16.41 22.87 -2.83
N VAL A 166 15.54 22.27 -2.02
CA VAL A 166 14.41 21.46 -2.51
C VAL A 166 13.39 22.32 -3.26
N LEU A 167 13.05 23.49 -2.73
CA LEU A 167 12.12 24.41 -3.39
C LEU A 167 12.65 24.89 -4.76
N ILE A 168 13.96 25.20 -4.86
CA ILE A 168 14.60 25.54 -6.12
C ILE A 168 14.62 24.35 -7.10
N ASP A 169 14.90 23.14 -6.61
CA ASP A 169 14.88 21.94 -7.44
C ASP A 169 13.49 21.66 -8.03
N HIS A 170 12.45 21.79 -7.20
CA HIS A 170 11.05 21.70 -7.60
C HIS A 170 10.66 22.75 -8.65
N LEU A 171 11.06 24.01 -8.48
CA LEU A 171 10.60 25.08 -9.37
C LEU A 171 11.39 25.17 -10.68
N PHE A 172 12.68 24.80 -10.68
CA PHE A 172 13.59 25.15 -11.78
C PHE A 172 14.44 24.02 -12.34
N ILE A 173 14.64 22.91 -11.62
CA ILE A 173 15.62 21.89 -12.02
C ILE A 173 14.92 20.58 -12.40
N SER A 174 14.38 19.86 -11.42
CA SER A 174 13.79 18.53 -11.64
C SER A 174 12.30 18.61 -11.93
N MET A 175 11.61 19.62 -11.40
CA MET A 175 10.14 19.70 -11.40
C MET A 175 9.44 18.50 -10.75
N ASN A 176 10.17 17.76 -9.91
CA ASN A 176 9.56 16.70 -9.11
C ASN A 176 8.57 17.31 -8.12
N PRO A 177 7.41 16.68 -7.87
CA PRO A 177 6.44 17.18 -6.89
C PRO A 177 7.07 17.27 -5.50
N LEU A 178 6.70 18.31 -4.74
CA LEU A 178 7.08 18.40 -3.34
C LEU A 178 6.47 17.25 -2.53
N PRO A 179 7.18 16.73 -1.50
CA PRO A 179 6.59 15.78 -0.56
C PRO A 179 5.34 16.36 0.13
N CYS A 180 5.40 17.67 0.41
CA CYS A 180 4.34 18.43 1.02
C CYS A 180 4.12 19.77 0.28
N PRO A 181 3.16 19.86 -0.64
CA PRO A 181 2.89 21.09 -1.39
C PRO A 181 2.54 22.28 -0.48
N GLU A 182 1.84 22.03 0.62
CA GLU A 182 1.40 23.03 1.58
C GLU A 182 2.59 23.66 2.35
N GLU A 183 3.69 22.92 2.54
CA GLU A 183 4.95 23.46 3.07
C GLU A 183 5.66 24.38 2.07
N GLY A 184 5.38 24.21 0.77
CA GLY A 184 5.93 25.04 -0.28
C GLY A 184 5.23 26.40 -0.43
N ASN A 185 4.05 26.59 0.18
CA ASN A 185 3.25 27.83 0.11
C ASN A 185 3.64 28.81 1.25
N ILE A 186 4.89 29.24 1.22
CA ILE A 186 5.59 30.01 2.26
C ILE A 186 5.06 31.44 2.32
N ASP A 187 4.69 32.01 1.17
CA ASP A 187 4.09 33.35 1.11
C ASP A 187 2.59 33.35 1.48
N GLY A 188 1.96 32.17 1.51
CA GLY A 188 0.56 32.01 1.81
C GLY A 188 -0.34 32.50 0.66
N ASP A 189 -0.01 32.15 -0.56
CA ASP A 189 -0.92 32.26 -1.69
C ASP A 189 -2.27 31.55 -1.35
N PRO A 190 -3.42 32.24 -1.46
CA PRO A 190 -4.72 31.67 -1.13
C PRO A 190 -5.15 30.50 -2.03
N ASP A 191 -4.58 30.41 -3.23
CA ASP A 191 -4.85 29.33 -4.19
C ASP A 191 -3.88 28.16 -3.99
N GLY A 192 -2.94 28.25 -3.03
CA GLY A 192 -1.97 27.20 -2.71
C GLY A 192 -0.85 27.06 -3.74
N THR A 193 -0.60 28.12 -4.52
CA THR A 193 0.35 28.07 -5.63
C THR A 193 1.78 28.24 -5.15
N VAL A 194 2.61 27.19 -5.28
CA VAL A 194 4.05 27.26 -5.03
C VAL A 194 4.77 27.88 -6.22
N GLY A 195 5.53 28.94 -5.98
CA GLY A 195 6.20 29.73 -7.01
C GLY A 195 7.39 30.57 -6.53
N LEU A 196 7.73 31.60 -7.31
CA LEU A 196 8.90 32.44 -7.04
C LEU A 196 8.74 33.27 -5.76
N LEU A 197 7.51 33.60 -5.38
CA LEU A 197 7.25 34.37 -4.17
C LEU A 197 7.61 33.57 -2.91
N ASP A 198 7.38 32.26 -2.91
CA ASP A 198 7.79 31.36 -1.82
C ASP A 198 9.29 31.31 -1.64
N VAL A 199 10.04 31.26 -2.76
CA VAL A 199 11.51 31.33 -2.72
C VAL A 199 11.97 32.64 -2.07
N THR A 200 11.35 33.76 -2.46
CA THR A 200 11.72 35.05 -1.86
C THR A 200 11.33 35.15 -0.40
N ALA A 201 10.19 34.59 0.00
CA ALA A 201 9.74 34.54 1.39
C ALA A 201 10.66 33.68 2.25
N LEU A 202 11.09 32.52 1.75
CA LEU A 202 12.02 31.64 2.46
C LEU A 202 13.40 32.28 2.62
N ILE A 203 13.92 32.93 1.58
CA ILE A 203 15.19 33.68 1.66
C ILE A 203 15.09 34.81 2.68
N ASP A 204 13.96 35.54 2.71
CA ASP A 204 13.73 36.61 3.67
C ASP A 204 13.71 36.09 5.11
N TYR A 205 13.02 34.98 5.36
CA TYR A 205 13.02 34.30 6.66
C TYR A 205 14.41 33.83 7.08
N LEU A 206 15.15 33.15 6.18
CA LEU A 206 16.44 32.54 6.53
C LEU A 206 17.58 33.54 6.75
N PHE A 207 17.58 34.67 6.05
CA PHE A 207 18.76 35.54 5.97
C PHE A 207 18.54 37.00 6.32
N PHE A 208 17.31 37.49 6.32
CA PHE A 208 17.04 38.92 6.40
C PHE A 208 16.13 39.28 7.58
N SER A 209 14.81 39.12 7.40
CA SER A 209 13.82 39.61 8.36
C SER A 209 13.56 38.62 9.49
N HIS A 210 13.73 37.32 9.24
CA HIS A 210 13.26 36.24 10.12
C HIS A 210 11.74 36.33 10.41
N THR A 211 10.98 36.95 9.51
CA THR A 211 9.52 36.97 9.57
C THR A 211 9.03 35.54 9.37
N THR A 212 8.31 35.03 10.35
CA THR A 212 7.77 33.67 10.32
C THR A 212 6.97 33.45 9.04
N PRO A 213 7.19 32.32 8.33
CA PRO A 213 6.40 31.94 7.17
C PRO A 213 4.90 31.92 7.44
N ALA A 214 4.10 31.95 6.36
CA ALA A 214 2.65 31.85 6.48
C ALA A 214 2.23 30.54 7.17
N PRO A 215 1.09 30.53 7.88
CA PRO A 215 0.50 29.28 8.36
C PRO A 215 0.21 28.36 7.17
N CYS A 216 0.46 27.07 7.36
CA CYS A 216 0.20 26.08 6.34
C CYS A 216 -1.29 26.04 5.97
N ARG A 217 -1.59 25.88 4.68
CA ARG A 217 -2.95 25.81 4.14
C ARG A 217 -3.00 25.18 2.76
#